data_AF-A0A843AGS1-F1
#
_entry.id   AF-A0A843AGS1-F1
#
_cell.length_a   1.000
_cell.length_b   1.000
_cell.length_c   1.000
_cell.angle_alpha   90.00
_cell.angle_beta   90.00
_cell.angle_gamma   90.00
#
_symmetry.space_group_name_H-M   'P 1'
#
loop_
_entity.id
_entity.type
_entity.pdbx_description
1 polymer ?
#
loop_
_entity_poly.entity_id
_entity_poly.type
_entity_poly.pdbx_seq_one_letter_code
_entity_poly.pdbx_strand_id
1 'polypeptide(L)' 'MAKKDQNMLPPTGAGLVRYFDEESTGPKISPEGVVIVTIILGIFCFILNFSN' A
#
# COMPACT_ATOMS: atom_id res chain seq x y z
N MET A 1 -9.05 17.41 16.26
CA MET A 1 -7.84 18.25 16.15
C MET A 1 -6.64 17.31 16.20
N ALA A 2 -6.12 16.89 15.05
CA ALA A 2 -4.91 16.06 14.96
C ALA A 2 -4.05 16.64 13.84
N LYS A 3 -3.04 17.40 14.25
CA LYS A 3 -2.07 18.09 13.41
C LYS A 3 -1.24 17.02 12.70
N LYS A 4 -1.55 16.74 11.42
CA LYS A 4 -0.70 15.92 10.57
C LYS A 4 0.48 16.81 10.19
N ASP A 5 1.59 16.59 10.88
CA ASP A 5 2.87 17.25 10.64
C ASP A 5 3.17 17.24 9.14
N GLN A 6 3.01 18.40 8.52
CA GLN A 6 3.51 18.62 7.17
C GLN A 6 5.02 18.66 7.34
N ASN A 7 5.67 17.51 7.14
CA ASN A 7 7.10 17.41 6.96
C ASN A 7 7.47 18.42 5.85
N MET A 8 7.93 19.59 6.29
CA MET A 8 8.35 20.67 5.42
C MET A 8 9.64 20.19 4.77
N LEU A 9 9.50 19.64 3.56
CA LEU A 9 10.62 19.13 2.78
C LEU A 9 11.61 20.29 2.55
N PRO A 10 12.93 20.03 2.63
CA PRO A 10 13.93 21.07 2.43
C PRO A 10 13.72 21.76 1.06
N PRO A 11 13.96 23.09 0.94
CA PRO A 11 13.67 23.87 -0.26
C PRO A 11 14.39 23.38 -1.53
N THR A 12 15.44 22.56 -1.38
CA THR A 12 16.12 21.84 -2.47
C THR A 12 15.31 20.67 -3.06
N GLY A 13 14.22 20.25 -2.39
CA GLY A 13 13.35 19.15 -2.80
C GLY A 13 12.13 19.56 -3.63
N ALA A 14 11.89 20.85 -3.89
CA ALA A 14 10.70 21.33 -4.60
C ALA A 14 10.49 20.70 -5.99
N GLY A 15 11.59 20.40 -6.71
CA GLY A 15 11.53 19.65 -7.95
C GLY A 15 11.17 18.17 -7.74
N LEU A 16 11.71 17.55 -6.67
CA LEU A 16 11.45 16.15 -6.33
C LEU A 16 10.04 15.94 -5.79
N VAL A 17 9.47 16.89 -5.03
CA VAL A 17 8.10 16.80 -4.49
C VAL A 17 7.09 16.62 -5.62
N ARG A 18 7.28 17.33 -6.74
CA ARG A 18 6.43 17.18 -7.93
C ARG A 18 6.52 15.77 -8.52
N TYR A 19 7.72 15.19 -8.59
CA TYR A 19 7.90 13.82 -9.09
C TYR A 19 7.37 12.76 -8.11
N PHE A 20 7.49 13.00 -6.79
CA PHE A 20 6.94 12.10 -5.77
C PHE A 20 5.41 12.10 -5.72
N ASP A 21 4.76 13.23 -5.99
CA ASP A 21 3.30 13.30 -6.13
C ASP A 21 2.82 12.65 -7.45
N GLU A 22 3.59 12.78 -8.53
CA GLU A 22 3.27 12.21 -9.84
C GLU A 22 3.48 10.67 -9.91
N GLU A 23 4.41 10.09 -9.14
CA GLU A 23 4.75 8.64 -9.24
C GLU A 23 3.80 7.68 -8.52
N SER A 24 3.01 8.12 -7.54
CA SER A 24 2.14 7.20 -6.77
C SER A 24 0.68 7.21 -7.21
N THR A 25 0.44 7.14 -8.52
CA THR A 25 -0.91 7.04 -9.08
C THR A 25 -1.39 5.58 -9.05
N GLY A 26 -1.89 5.14 -7.89
CA GLY A 26 -2.44 3.79 -7.74
C GLY A 26 -3.06 3.54 -6.36
N PRO A 27 -3.91 2.51 -6.22
CA PRO A 27 -4.43 2.13 -4.93
C PRO A 27 -3.28 1.75 -4.00
N LYS A 28 -3.07 2.53 -2.93
CA LYS A 28 -2.10 2.24 -1.87
C LYS A 28 -2.66 1.09 -1.02
N ILE A 29 -2.27 -0.13 -1.35
CA ILE A 29 -2.58 -1.32 -0.54
C ILE A 29 -1.48 -1.47 0.51
N SER A 30 -1.89 -1.67 1.76
CA SER A 30 -0.93 -1.95 2.84
C SER A 30 -0.34 -3.36 2.67
N PRO A 31 0.96 -3.57 2.95
CA PRO A 31 1.59 -4.89 2.84
C PRO A 31 0.85 -5.96 3.66
N GLU A 32 0.30 -5.59 4.82
CA GLU A 32 -0.47 -6.49 5.69
C GLU A 32 -1.74 -6.99 4.99
N GLY A 33 -2.40 -6.12 4.22
CA GLY A 33 -3.59 -6.47 3.45
C GLY A 33 -3.30 -7.52 2.37
N VAL A 34 -2.15 -7.41 1.70
CA VAL A 34 -1.70 -8.39 0.69
C VAL A 34 -1.51 -9.76 1.34
N VAL A 35 -0.81 -9.81 2.48
CA VAL A 35 -0.53 -11.07 3.20
C VAL A 35 -1.82 -11.76 3.63
N ILE A 36 -2.77 -11.02 4.18
CA ILE A 36 -4.06 -11.57 4.63
C ILE A 36 -4.82 -12.18 3.44
N VAL A 37 -4.91 -11.46 2.32
CA VAL A 37 -5.62 -11.93 1.11
C VAL A 37 -4.97 -13.21 0.58
N THR A 38 -3.64 -13.28 0.54
CA THR A 38 -2.92 -14.47 0.08
C THR A 38 -3.20 -15.69 0.97
N ILE A 39 -3.22 -15.52 2.29
CA ILE A 39 -3.51 -16.63 3.23
C ILE A 39 -4.94 -17.14 3.03
N ILE A 40 -5.92 -16.23 2.90
CA ILE A 40 -7.33 -16.60 2.67
C ILE A 40 -7.46 -17.39 1.36
N LEU A 41 -6.83 -16.92 0.28
CA LEU A 41 -6.85 -17.61 -1.01
C LEU A 41 -6.20 -18.99 -0.92
N GLY A 42 -5.08 -19.12 -0.21
CA GLY A 42 -4.41 -20.40 0.01
C GLY A 42 -5.28 -21.42 0.74
N ILE A 43 -5.95 -20.99 1.82
CA ILE A 43 -6.90 -21.84 2.57
C ILE A 43 -8.09 -22.22 1.67
N PHE A 44 -8.63 -21.26 0.93
CA PHE A 44 -9.75 -21.52 0.02
C PHE A 44 -9.40 -22.55 -1.06
N CYS A 45 -8.24 -22.41 -1.70
CA CYS A 45 -7.72 -23.39 -2.66
C CYS A 45 -7.50 -24.75 -2.01
N PHE A 46 -6.97 -24.80 -0.78
CA PHE A 46 -6.75 -26.06 -0.06
C PHE A 46 -8.06 -26.78 0.24
N ILE A 47 -9.08 -26.07 0.72
CA ILE A 47 -10.41 -26.64 0.99
C ILE A 47 -11.04 -27.15 -0.30
N LEU A 48 -11.01 -26.35 -1.37
CA LEU A 48 -11.56 -26.77 -2.66
C LEU A 48 -10.84 -28.00 -3.23
N ASN A 49 -9.52 -28.07 -3.07
CA ASN A 49 -8.74 -29.21 -3.54
C ASN A 49 -9.04 -30.48 -2.74
N PHE A 50 -9.25 -30.38 -1.42
CA PHE A 50 -9.58 -31.53 -0.58
C PHE A 50 -11.05 -31.96 -0.70
N SER A 51 -11.94 -31.06 -1.12
CA SER A 51 -13.37 -31.34 -1.30
C SER A 51 -13.70 -32.02 -2.64
N ASN A 52 -12.74 -32.20 -3.54
CA ASN A 52 -12.92 -32.80 -4.87
C ASN A 52 -12.16 -34.12 -4.99
#